data_AF-A0A976JL37-F1
#
_entry.id   AF-A0A976JL37-F1
#
_cell.length_a   1.000
_cell.length_b   1.000
_cell.length_c   1.000
_cell.angle_alpha   90.00
_cell.angle_beta   90.00
_cell.angle_gamma   90.00
#
_symmetry.space_group_name_H-M   'P 1'
#
loop_
_entity.id
_entity.type
_entity.pdbx_description
1 polymer ?
#
loop_
_entity_poly.entity_id
_entity_poly.type
_entity_poly.pdbx_seq_one_letter_code
_entity_poly.pdbx_strand_id
1 'polypeptide(L)'
;MFERARKFLEVVVYYLMVIPTWTKLTVHNTWGIINVFFITWVRPMKGGLIDENHPYATGINPKTNDFIWHDNVIFKTERDKEYQHTDREIIELVGGHMLKMVQKSMATTNNPEGIPDRMPPSINYIHGTVHYNGAFLIFNNIKEATRHFSDPEFKKEFKRFVRTEKREPVTILRERNYDRKEFLEFVCFLRTMFPWFSNSNGNKKRIGWGNPAPYCSVNTITGYWMDGTYATYTEEGRKTMARPAIKAQYFQGEYGFGRDYTRWPEKFLASFTDDRVKARGLKGNMFFVDNRKLLQGYKFNPEALPNITERLIEKMNLERFAKIS
;
A
#
# COMPACT_ATOMS: atom_id res chain seq x y z
N MET A 1 30.17 29.39 -2.56
CA MET A 1 30.74 28.40 -3.52
C MET A 1 30.43 26.96 -3.11
N PHE A 2 30.67 26.57 -1.85
CA PHE A 2 30.39 25.23 -1.32
C PHE A 2 28.93 24.74 -1.48
N GLU A 3 27.93 25.58 -1.20
CA GLU A 3 26.52 25.17 -1.30
C GLU A 3 26.08 24.86 -2.73
N ARG A 4 26.59 25.61 -3.72
CA ARG A 4 26.32 25.36 -5.14
C ARG A 4 26.94 24.03 -5.59
N ALA A 5 28.17 23.74 -5.17
CA ALA A 5 28.83 22.48 -5.45
C ALA A 5 28.09 21.29 -4.81
N ARG A 6 27.62 21.43 -3.56
CA ARG A 6 26.80 20.43 -2.87
C ARG A 6 25.50 20.14 -3.61
N LYS A 7 24.74 21.19 -3.96
CA LYS A 7 23.48 21.07 -4.73
C LYS A 7 23.70 20.41 -6.09
N PHE A 8 24.79 20.75 -6.79
CA PHE A 8 25.16 20.11 -8.05
C PHE A 8 25.46 18.62 -7.86
N LEU A 9 26.27 18.26 -6.85
CA LEU A 9 26.59 16.86 -6.56
C LEU A 9 25.35 16.05 -6.20
N GLU A 10 24.43 16.60 -5.39
CA GLU A 10 23.16 15.95 -5.06
C GLU A 10 22.31 15.64 -6.31
N VAL A 11 22.32 16.54 -7.30
CA VAL A 11 21.64 16.33 -8.59
C VAL A 11 22.32 15.21 -9.37
N VAL A 12 23.65 15.22 -9.47
CA VAL A 12 24.42 14.18 -10.18
C VAL A 12 24.18 12.82 -9.53
N VAL A 13 24.34 12.72 -8.21
CA VAL A 13 24.09 11.49 -7.45
C VAL A 13 22.66 11.01 -7.65
N TYR A 14 21.67 11.90 -7.61
CA TYR A 14 20.28 11.52 -7.90
C TYR A 14 20.16 10.82 -9.25
N TYR A 15 20.68 11.42 -10.34
CA TYR A 15 20.54 10.85 -11.68
C TYR A 15 21.29 9.53 -11.85
N LEU A 16 22.48 9.42 -11.26
CA LEU A 16 23.24 8.16 -11.22
C LEU A 16 22.46 7.05 -10.48
N MET A 17 21.68 7.41 -9.47
CA MET A 17 20.92 6.46 -8.65
C MET A 17 19.56 6.08 -9.22
N VAL A 18 19.03 6.78 -10.25
CA VAL A 18 17.72 6.47 -10.84
C VAL A 18 17.68 5.03 -11.37
N ILE A 19 18.63 4.67 -12.24
CA ILE A 19 18.65 3.34 -12.89
C ILE A 19 18.80 2.23 -11.83
N PRO A 20 19.80 2.26 -10.93
CA PRO A 20 19.92 1.25 -9.87
C PRO A 20 18.66 1.14 -8.98
N THR A 21 18.02 2.27 -8.66
CA THR A 21 16.81 2.28 -7.83
C THR A 21 15.64 1.64 -8.56
N TRP A 22 15.45 1.96 -9.84
CA TRP A 22 14.39 1.36 -10.66
C TRP A 22 14.61 -0.13 -10.91
N THR A 23 15.86 -0.58 -11.09
CA THR A 23 16.18 -2.01 -11.18
C THR A 23 15.81 -2.72 -9.87
N LYS A 24 16.24 -2.19 -8.72
CA LYS A 24 15.90 -2.77 -7.41
C LYS A 24 14.39 -2.79 -7.15
N LEU A 25 13.71 -1.69 -7.45
CA LEU A 25 12.25 -1.59 -7.42
C LEU A 25 11.60 -2.67 -8.27
N THR A 26 12.09 -2.89 -9.50
CA THR A 26 11.51 -3.87 -10.42
C THR A 26 11.67 -5.30 -9.89
N VAL A 27 12.86 -5.64 -9.38
CA VAL A 27 13.12 -6.94 -8.75
C VAL A 27 12.24 -7.13 -7.52
N HIS A 28 12.21 -6.13 -6.62
CA HIS A 28 11.40 -6.15 -5.41
C HIS A 28 9.90 -6.30 -5.71
N ASN A 29 9.37 -5.52 -6.65
CA ASN A 29 7.97 -5.58 -7.05
C ASN A 29 7.63 -6.92 -7.73
N THR A 30 8.55 -7.47 -8.53
CA THR A 30 8.38 -8.81 -9.13
C THR A 30 8.31 -9.88 -8.04
N TRP A 31 9.20 -9.82 -7.04
CA TRP A 31 9.17 -10.71 -5.88
C TRP A 31 7.85 -10.62 -5.10
N GLY A 32 7.36 -9.41 -4.86
CA GLY A 32 6.04 -9.19 -4.24
C GLY A 32 4.90 -9.80 -5.07
N ILE A 33 4.91 -9.61 -6.39
CA ILE A 33 3.91 -10.19 -7.31
C ILE A 33 3.92 -11.71 -7.25
N ILE A 34 5.09 -12.35 -7.22
CA ILE A 34 5.23 -13.80 -7.12
C ILE A 34 4.62 -14.30 -5.81
N ASN A 35 4.86 -13.61 -4.69
CA ASN A 35 4.29 -13.97 -3.40
C ASN A 35 2.77 -13.82 -3.37
N VAL A 36 2.24 -12.73 -3.94
CA VAL A 36 0.79 -12.57 -4.08
C VAL A 36 0.20 -13.69 -4.94
N PHE A 37 0.85 -14.05 -6.06
CA PHE A 37 0.44 -15.17 -6.90
C PHE A 37 0.44 -16.49 -6.11
N PHE A 38 1.48 -16.73 -5.30
CA PHE A 38 1.57 -17.92 -4.47
C PHE A 38 0.37 -18.05 -3.52
N ILE A 39 0.05 -17.01 -2.74
CA ILE A 39 -1.04 -17.05 -1.75
C ILE A 39 -2.45 -16.90 -2.35
N THR A 40 -2.57 -16.63 -3.65
CA THR A 40 -3.86 -16.51 -4.35
C THR A 40 -4.15 -17.70 -5.28
N TRP A 41 -3.11 -18.33 -5.85
CA TRP A 41 -3.25 -19.36 -6.89
C TRP A 41 -2.64 -20.71 -6.47
N VAL A 42 -1.42 -20.73 -5.92
CA VAL A 42 -0.68 -21.97 -5.64
C VAL A 42 -1.12 -22.58 -4.32
N ARG A 43 -1.14 -21.76 -3.27
CA ARG A 43 -1.63 -22.10 -1.94
C ARG A 43 -2.64 -21.02 -1.54
N PRO A 44 -3.90 -21.07 -1.99
CA PRO A 44 -4.87 -20.02 -1.68
C PRO A 44 -5.11 -19.92 -0.16
N MET A 45 -5.03 -18.71 0.40
CA MET A 45 -5.47 -18.47 1.78
C MET A 45 -6.99 -18.49 1.83
N LYS A 46 -7.57 -19.34 2.67
CA LYS A 46 -9.01 -19.42 2.91
C LYS A 46 -9.50 -18.22 3.73
N GLY A 47 -10.79 -17.91 3.62
CA GLY A 47 -11.43 -17.04 4.61
C GLY A 47 -11.61 -17.79 5.94
N GLY A 48 -12.07 -17.09 6.98
CA GLY A 48 -12.29 -17.66 8.31
C GLY A 48 -11.03 -17.97 9.11
N LEU A 49 -9.85 -17.51 8.65
CA LEU A 49 -8.61 -17.83 9.35
C LEU A 49 -8.50 -17.05 10.66
N ILE A 50 -9.01 -15.83 10.72
CA ILE A 50 -9.14 -15.04 11.95
C ILE A 50 -10.61 -14.78 12.24
N ASP A 51 -10.95 -14.54 13.50
CA ASP A 51 -12.30 -14.18 13.92
C ASP A 51 -12.51 -12.66 13.99
N GLU A 52 -13.75 -12.28 14.30
CA GLU A 52 -14.20 -10.89 14.48
C GLU A 52 -13.56 -10.15 15.66
N ASN A 53 -12.96 -10.86 16.62
CA ASN A 53 -12.27 -10.28 17.77
C ASN A 53 -10.78 -10.07 17.53
N HIS A 54 -10.23 -10.69 16.48
CA HIS A 54 -8.82 -10.61 16.14
C HIS A 54 -8.40 -9.14 15.89
N PRO A 55 -7.21 -8.69 16.34
CA PRO A 55 -6.82 -7.28 16.20
C PRO A 55 -6.81 -6.76 14.76
N TYR A 56 -6.46 -7.59 13.78
CA TYR A 56 -6.59 -7.23 12.36
C TYR A 56 -8.03 -7.00 11.88
N ALA A 57 -9.04 -7.56 12.55
CA ALA A 57 -10.46 -7.42 12.23
C ALA A 57 -11.13 -6.24 12.97
N THR A 58 -10.57 -5.83 14.12
CA THR A 58 -11.08 -4.70 14.93
C THR A 58 -10.29 -3.41 14.75
N GLY A 59 -8.99 -3.48 14.42
CA GLY A 59 -8.09 -2.32 14.42
C GLY A 59 -7.67 -1.89 15.83
N ILE A 60 -8.17 -2.57 16.87
CA ILE A 60 -7.99 -2.19 18.27
C ILE A 60 -6.68 -2.78 18.80
N ASN A 61 -5.94 -1.96 19.54
CA ASN A 61 -4.78 -2.38 20.31
C ASN A 61 -5.29 -2.98 21.64
N PRO A 62 -5.11 -4.29 21.90
CA PRO A 62 -5.66 -4.93 23.09
C PRO A 62 -5.06 -4.40 24.41
N LYS A 63 -3.93 -3.66 24.35
CA LYS A 63 -3.30 -3.06 25.54
C LYS A 63 -3.89 -1.71 25.93
N THR A 64 -4.36 -0.94 24.96
CA THR A 64 -4.86 0.43 25.18
C THR A 64 -6.36 0.55 24.97
N ASN A 65 -6.99 -0.46 24.36
CA ASN A 65 -8.39 -0.46 23.96
C ASN A 65 -8.78 0.73 23.05
N ASP A 66 -7.80 1.27 22.32
CA ASP A 66 -7.96 2.30 21.29
C ASP A 66 -7.45 1.76 19.94
N PHE A 67 -7.74 2.45 18.84
CA PHE A 67 -7.20 2.09 17.52
C PHE A 67 -5.67 2.18 17.52
N ILE A 68 -5.01 1.09 17.10
CA ILE A 68 -3.54 1.01 17.07
C ILE A 68 -2.90 2.06 16.16
N TRP A 69 -3.64 2.55 15.17
CA TRP A 69 -3.14 3.48 14.18
C TRP A 69 -2.74 4.83 14.78
N HIS A 70 -3.36 5.24 15.89
CA HIS A 70 -2.99 6.46 16.62
C HIS A 70 -1.59 6.34 17.20
N ASP A 71 -1.30 5.19 17.81
CA ASP A 71 0.01 4.89 18.40
C ASP A 71 1.09 4.68 17.33
N ASN A 72 0.69 4.37 16.09
CA ASN A 72 1.60 4.11 14.98
C ASN A 72 1.85 5.34 14.08
N VAL A 73 1.45 6.55 14.49
CA VAL A 73 1.86 7.79 13.82
C VAL A 73 3.31 8.10 14.18
N ILE A 74 4.22 7.89 13.24
CA ILE A 74 5.66 8.08 13.46
C ILE A 74 6.17 9.45 13.02
N PHE A 75 5.39 10.17 12.21
CA PHE A 75 5.72 11.51 11.75
C PHE A 75 4.46 12.28 11.34
N LYS A 76 4.41 13.57 11.67
CA LYS A 76 3.42 14.49 11.13
C LYS A 76 4.01 15.88 10.99
N THR A 77 3.70 16.57 9.90
CA THR A 77 3.99 18.00 9.80
C THR A 77 2.97 18.82 10.58
N GLU A 78 3.33 20.05 10.96
CA GLU A 78 2.37 21.01 11.49
C GLU A 78 1.27 21.30 10.47
N ARG A 79 0.06 21.62 10.93
CA ARG A 79 -1.05 21.94 10.02
C ARG A 79 -0.89 23.37 9.53
N ASP A 80 -0.83 23.57 8.22
CA ASP A 80 -0.69 24.90 7.61
C ASP A 80 -2.02 25.67 7.55
N LYS A 81 -3.14 24.96 7.65
CA LYS A 81 -4.50 25.50 7.66
C LYS A 81 -5.45 24.58 8.42
N GLU A 82 -6.67 25.05 8.62
CA GLU A 82 -7.77 24.20 9.08
C GLU A 82 -8.20 23.24 7.96
N TYR A 83 -8.34 21.96 8.30
CA TYR A 83 -8.85 20.94 7.40
C TYR A 83 -10.12 20.33 8.00
N GLN A 84 -10.96 19.78 7.14
CA GLN A 84 -12.25 19.17 7.49
C GLN A 84 -12.19 18.17 8.67
N HIS A 85 -11.10 17.42 8.79
CA HIS A 85 -10.93 16.42 9.84
C HIS A 85 -9.59 16.63 10.57
N THR A 86 -9.57 16.31 11.86
CA THR A 86 -8.36 16.18 12.68
C THR A 86 -7.49 15.04 12.18
N ASP A 87 -6.21 15.03 12.55
CA ASP A 87 -5.31 13.93 12.17
C ASP A 87 -5.82 12.57 12.68
N ARG A 88 -6.41 12.55 13.89
CA ARG A 88 -7.01 11.35 14.49
C ARG A 88 -8.13 10.80 13.61
N GLU A 89 -9.12 11.62 13.27
CA GLU A 89 -10.23 11.23 12.39
C GLU A 89 -9.75 10.79 11.00
N ILE A 90 -8.74 11.44 10.43
CA ILE A 90 -8.15 11.05 9.14
C ILE A 90 -7.59 9.64 9.22
N ILE A 91 -6.81 9.34 10.27
CA ILE A 91 -6.22 8.03 10.49
C ILE A 91 -7.31 6.98 10.67
N GLU A 92 -8.34 7.23 11.48
CA GLU A 92 -9.46 6.32 11.70
C GLU A 92 -10.23 6.05 10.40
N LEU A 93 -10.45 7.07 9.56
CA LEU A 93 -11.08 6.90 8.25
C LEU A 93 -10.23 6.02 7.33
N VAL A 94 -8.92 6.29 7.24
CA VAL A 94 -8.00 5.52 6.38
C VAL A 94 -7.85 4.09 6.88
N GLY A 95 -7.58 3.89 8.17
CA GLY A 95 -7.44 2.59 8.80
C GLY A 95 -8.74 1.79 8.74
N GLY A 96 -9.87 2.41 9.09
CA GLY A 96 -11.19 1.79 9.07
C GLY A 96 -11.64 1.40 7.66
N HIS A 97 -11.27 2.14 6.62
CA HIS A 97 -11.51 1.72 5.24
C HIS A 97 -10.78 0.41 4.91
N MET A 98 -9.55 0.24 5.39
CA MET A 98 -8.73 -0.96 5.14
C MET A 98 -9.16 -2.14 6.02
N LEU A 99 -9.57 -1.85 7.25
CA LEU A 99 -10.17 -2.82 8.18
C LEU A 99 -11.35 -3.54 7.54
N LYS A 100 -12.22 -2.80 6.85
CA LYS A 100 -13.39 -3.36 6.15
C LYS A 100 -13.03 -4.44 5.13
N MET A 101 -11.82 -4.42 4.56
CA MET A 101 -11.36 -5.47 3.64
C MET A 101 -11.07 -6.76 4.40
N VAL A 102 -10.35 -6.68 5.52
CA VAL A 102 -10.09 -7.83 6.40
C VAL A 102 -11.40 -8.45 6.91
N GLN A 103 -12.35 -7.60 7.29
CA GLN A 103 -13.66 -8.03 7.80
C GLN A 103 -14.48 -8.83 6.79
N LYS A 104 -14.19 -8.74 5.48
CA LYS A 104 -14.84 -9.61 4.47
C LYS A 104 -14.39 -11.06 4.56
N SER A 105 -13.23 -11.32 5.15
CA SER A 105 -12.61 -12.65 5.18
C SER A 105 -12.47 -13.22 6.57
N MET A 106 -12.90 -12.52 7.62
CA MET A 106 -12.92 -13.04 8.98
C MET A 106 -14.08 -14.02 9.19
N ALA A 107 -13.90 -14.95 10.12
CA ALA A 107 -14.96 -15.80 10.64
C ALA A 107 -15.93 -14.97 11.47
N THR A 108 -17.21 -15.20 11.24
CA THR A 108 -18.32 -14.68 12.06
C THR A 108 -19.27 -15.81 12.38
N THR A 109 -20.14 -15.63 13.38
CA THR A 109 -21.16 -16.64 13.74
C THR A 109 -21.99 -17.10 12.52
N ASN A 110 -22.33 -16.17 11.61
CA ASN A 110 -23.16 -16.48 10.44
C ASN A 110 -22.35 -16.88 9.19
N ASN A 111 -21.04 -16.62 9.16
CA ASN A 111 -20.18 -16.90 8.02
C ASN A 111 -18.80 -17.36 8.56
N PRO A 112 -18.64 -18.65 8.88
CA PRO A 112 -17.42 -19.16 9.50
C PRO A 112 -16.18 -18.97 8.60
N GLU A 113 -16.36 -18.98 7.29
CA GLU A 113 -15.31 -18.77 6.30
C GLU A 113 -15.28 -17.33 5.78
N GLY A 114 -16.09 -16.42 6.33
CA GLY A 114 -16.25 -15.05 5.82
C GLY A 114 -17.20 -14.97 4.62
N ILE A 115 -17.30 -13.79 4.01
CA ILE A 115 -18.32 -13.50 3.00
C ILE A 115 -17.74 -13.38 1.59
N PRO A 116 -18.53 -13.75 0.55
CA PRO A 116 -18.10 -13.56 -0.83
C PRO A 116 -17.79 -12.09 -1.15
N ASP A 117 -16.61 -11.85 -1.70
CA ASP A 117 -16.12 -10.49 -2.00
C ASP A 117 -15.44 -10.39 -3.38
N ARG A 118 -15.25 -9.16 -3.86
CA ARG A 118 -14.55 -8.86 -5.11
C ARG A 118 -13.04 -9.12 -5.03
N MET A 119 -12.48 -9.26 -3.83
CA MET A 119 -11.08 -9.64 -3.60
C MET A 119 -11.00 -11.00 -2.90
N PRO A 120 -9.99 -11.83 -3.21
CA PRO A 120 -9.82 -13.10 -2.53
C PRO A 120 -9.30 -12.86 -1.09
N PRO A 121 -9.54 -13.80 -0.15
CA PRO A 121 -9.16 -13.63 1.25
C PRO A 121 -7.69 -13.30 1.49
N SER A 122 -6.78 -13.88 0.71
CA SER A 122 -5.34 -13.56 0.81
C SER A 122 -5.02 -12.08 0.61
N ILE A 123 -5.71 -11.39 -0.31
CA ILE A 123 -5.51 -9.95 -0.50
C ILE A 123 -6.09 -9.18 0.68
N ASN A 124 -7.26 -9.59 1.18
CA ASN A 124 -7.88 -8.99 2.36
C ASN A 124 -6.96 -9.08 3.59
N TYR A 125 -6.31 -10.20 3.84
CA TYR A 125 -5.38 -10.33 4.98
C TYR A 125 -4.09 -9.50 4.82
N ILE A 126 -3.61 -9.26 3.60
CA ILE A 126 -2.48 -8.34 3.37
C ILE A 126 -2.79 -6.97 3.96
N HIS A 127 -4.03 -6.49 3.84
CA HIS A 127 -4.43 -5.20 4.40
C HIS A 127 -4.32 -5.18 5.93
N GLY A 128 -4.56 -6.30 6.62
CA GLY A 128 -4.30 -6.42 8.05
C GLY A 128 -2.83 -6.14 8.37
N THR A 129 -1.91 -6.83 7.69
CA THR A 129 -0.47 -6.64 7.92
C THR A 129 0.02 -5.25 7.50
N VAL A 130 -0.49 -4.69 6.41
CA VAL A 130 -0.07 -3.37 5.91
C VAL A 130 -0.58 -2.24 6.80
N HIS A 131 -1.80 -2.35 7.36
CA HIS A 131 -2.46 -1.23 8.00
C HIS A 131 -2.54 -1.34 9.52
N TYR A 132 -2.76 -2.53 10.10
CA TYR A 132 -2.68 -2.71 11.55
C TYR A 132 -1.23 -2.52 12.04
N ASN A 133 -0.29 -3.22 11.41
CA ASN A 133 1.13 -3.11 11.77
C ASN A 133 1.82 -1.91 11.12
N GLY A 134 1.18 -1.22 10.17
CA GLY A 134 1.76 -0.13 9.40
C GLY A 134 2.14 1.07 10.25
N ALA A 135 3.01 1.92 9.71
CA ALA A 135 3.38 3.18 10.34
C ALA A 135 2.94 4.38 9.51
N PHE A 136 2.30 5.34 10.16
CA PHE A 136 1.63 6.44 9.48
C PHE A 136 2.50 7.70 9.50
N LEU A 137 2.62 8.33 8.32
CA LEU A 137 3.25 9.64 8.15
C LEU A 137 2.22 10.59 7.57
N ILE A 138 2.03 11.76 8.19
CA ILE A 138 0.96 12.70 7.82
C ILE A 138 1.56 14.00 7.32
N PHE A 139 1.13 14.43 6.14
CA PHE A 139 1.55 15.67 5.51
C PHE A 139 0.34 16.52 5.12
N ASN A 140 0.54 17.82 4.97
CA ASN A 140 -0.48 18.74 4.49
C ASN A 140 -0.87 18.44 3.04
N ASN A 141 0.12 18.36 2.15
CA ASN A 141 -0.07 18.25 0.71
C ASN A 141 1.12 17.57 0.01
N ILE A 142 1.01 17.39 -1.31
CA ILE A 142 2.00 16.69 -2.14
C ILE A 142 3.36 17.40 -2.14
N LYS A 143 3.37 18.74 -2.25
CA LYS A 143 4.61 19.53 -2.31
C LYS A 143 5.41 19.39 -1.03
N GLU A 144 4.73 19.51 0.12
CA GLU A 144 5.36 19.34 1.44
C GLU A 144 5.90 17.92 1.64
N ALA A 145 5.12 16.89 1.28
CA ALA A 145 5.59 15.51 1.35
C ALA A 145 6.83 15.30 0.45
N THR A 146 6.82 15.83 -0.77
CA THR A 146 7.97 15.78 -1.70
C THR A 146 9.19 16.46 -1.10
N ARG A 147 9.01 17.61 -0.42
CA ARG A 147 10.06 18.34 0.27
C ARG A 147 10.74 17.52 1.35
N HIS A 148 9.96 16.85 2.19
CA HIS A 148 10.49 15.98 3.24
C HIS A 148 11.15 14.73 2.65
N PHE A 149 10.47 14.00 1.77
CA PHE A 149 11.02 12.78 1.20
C PHE A 149 12.22 12.99 0.26
N SER A 150 12.48 14.22 -0.18
CA SER A 150 13.67 14.53 -0.98
C SER A 150 14.85 14.99 -0.12
N ASP A 151 14.61 15.38 1.13
CA ASP A 151 15.60 15.72 2.14
C ASP A 151 16.50 14.50 2.46
N PRO A 152 17.84 14.60 2.33
CA PRO A 152 18.77 13.52 2.67
C PRO A 152 18.59 12.92 4.08
N GLU A 153 18.38 13.75 5.11
CA GLU A 153 18.29 13.26 6.49
C GLU A 153 16.95 12.58 6.74
N PHE A 154 15.86 13.12 6.18
CA PHE A 154 14.55 12.45 6.25
C PHE A 154 14.57 11.10 5.54
N LYS A 155 15.20 11.01 4.36
CA LYS A 155 15.35 9.74 3.62
C LYS A 155 16.15 8.70 4.41
N LYS A 156 17.25 9.13 5.05
CA LYS A 156 18.08 8.27 5.89
C LYS A 156 17.27 7.73 7.06
N GLU A 157 16.49 8.59 7.70
CA GLU A 157 15.62 8.23 8.82
C GLU A 157 14.48 7.31 8.40
N PHE A 158 13.84 7.56 7.26
CA PHE A 158 12.83 6.69 6.67
C PHE A 158 13.38 5.29 6.37
N LYS A 159 14.59 5.21 5.80
CA LYS A 159 15.28 3.92 5.58
C LYS A 159 15.66 3.24 6.90
N ARG A 160 16.07 4.01 7.92
CA ARG A 160 16.36 3.49 9.28
C ARG A 160 15.11 2.87 9.88
N PHE A 161 13.97 3.56 9.80
CA PHE A 161 12.67 3.06 10.24
C PHE A 161 12.35 1.72 9.56
N VAL A 162 12.32 1.68 8.22
CA VAL A 162 11.94 0.47 7.48
C VAL A 162 12.85 -0.71 7.84
N ARG A 163 14.17 -0.48 7.93
CA ARG A 163 15.14 -1.53 8.27
C ARG A 163 14.98 -2.06 9.71
N THR A 164 14.63 -1.17 10.65
CA THR A 164 14.56 -1.48 12.08
C THR A 164 13.22 -2.11 12.44
N GLU A 165 12.13 -1.43 12.07
CA GLU A 165 10.78 -1.86 12.41
C GLU A 165 10.28 -2.96 11.51
N LYS A 166 10.78 -3.07 10.27
CA LYS A 166 10.28 -4.05 9.30
C LYS A 166 8.76 -3.96 9.16
N ARG A 167 8.26 -2.74 8.94
CA ARG A 167 6.83 -2.40 8.80
C ARG A 167 6.61 -1.61 7.53
N GLU A 168 5.38 -1.63 7.04
CA GLU A 168 4.98 -0.90 5.84
C GLU A 168 4.62 0.57 6.19
N PRO A 169 5.32 1.56 5.60
CA PRO A 169 4.95 2.96 5.75
C PRO A 169 3.68 3.31 4.95
N VAL A 170 2.78 4.08 5.57
CA VAL A 170 1.59 4.66 4.95
C VAL A 170 1.69 6.18 5.03
N THR A 171 1.93 6.82 3.89
CA THR A 171 1.93 8.28 3.78
C THR A 171 0.50 8.76 3.53
N ILE A 172 0.00 9.71 4.33
CA ILE A 172 -1.34 10.29 4.20
C ILE A 172 -1.22 11.79 3.97
N LEU A 173 -2.03 12.34 3.07
CA LEU A 173 -2.13 13.79 2.85
C LEU A 173 -3.45 14.33 3.42
N ARG A 174 -3.40 15.41 4.20
CA ARG A 174 -4.58 16.09 4.76
C ARG A 174 -5.44 16.73 3.65
N GLU A 175 -4.80 17.25 2.60
CA GLU A 175 -5.47 17.79 1.42
C GLU A 175 -6.21 16.68 0.64
N ARG A 176 -7.55 16.64 0.78
CA ARG A 176 -8.41 15.70 0.06
C ARG A 176 -8.58 16.05 -1.41
N ASN A 177 -8.47 17.33 -1.76
CA ASN A 177 -8.62 17.80 -3.12
C ASN A 177 -7.25 18.00 -3.78
N TYR A 178 -6.73 16.94 -4.39
CA TYR A 178 -5.41 16.93 -5.02
C TYR A 178 -5.52 16.76 -6.55
N ASP A 179 -4.54 17.26 -7.31
CA ASP A 179 -4.48 16.96 -8.73
C ASP A 179 -4.07 15.49 -8.97
N ARG A 180 -4.80 14.79 -9.84
CA ARG A 180 -4.57 13.35 -10.08
C ARG A 180 -3.19 13.09 -10.68
N LYS A 181 -2.76 13.94 -11.61
CA LYS A 181 -1.47 13.79 -12.28
C LYS A 181 -0.35 14.08 -11.31
N GLU A 182 -0.42 15.18 -10.57
CA GLU A 182 0.53 15.54 -9.53
C GLU A 182 0.68 14.43 -8.47
N PHE A 183 -0.43 13.81 -8.05
CA PHE A 183 -0.37 12.70 -7.11
C PHE A 183 0.32 11.45 -7.69
N LEU A 184 0.05 11.12 -8.95
CA LEU A 184 0.75 10.01 -9.60
C LEU A 184 2.24 10.30 -9.79
N GLU A 185 2.60 11.54 -10.11
CA GLU A 185 4.01 11.99 -10.16
C GLU A 185 4.67 11.85 -8.79
N PHE A 186 4.00 12.22 -7.70
CA PHE A 186 4.50 12.01 -6.33
C PHE A 186 4.73 10.53 -5.99
N VAL A 187 3.79 9.67 -6.37
CA VAL A 187 3.93 8.21 -6.15
C VAL A 187 5.13 7.67 -6.92
N CYS A 188 5.37 8.16 -8.13
CA CYS A 188 6.54 7.77 -8.94
C CYS A 188 7.85 8.42 -8.46
N PHE A 189 7.77 9.60 -7.84
CA PHE A 189 8.86 10.17 -7.07
C PHE A 189 9.26 9.25 -5.91
N LEU A 190 8.31 8.76 -5.10
CA LEU A 190 8.63 7.80 -4.02
C LEU A 190 9.31 6.54 -4.56
N ARG A 191 8.83 5.98 -5.68
CA ARG A 191 9.44 4.84 -6.38
C ARG A 191 10.82 5.12 -6.97
N THR A 192 11.17 6.40 -7.18
CA THR A 192 12.48 6.82 -7.68
C THR A 192 13.44 7.13 -6.53
N MET A 193 12.93 7.55 -5.38
CA MET A 193 13.73 7.82 -4.17
C MET A 193 14.00 6.56 -3.34
N PHE A 194 13.09 5.59 -3.40
CA PHE A 194 13.15 4.35 -2.63
C PHE A 194 12.96 3.13 -3.54
N PRO A 195 13.71 2.04 -3.31
CA PRO A 195 13.66 0.83 -4.15
C PRO A 195 12.44 -0.05 -3.84
N TRP A 196 11.31 0.57 -3.49
CA TRP A 196 10.09 -0.11 -3.03
C TRP A 196 8.89 0.33 -3.85
N PHE A 197 7.99 -0.61 -4.12
CA PHE A 197 6.76 -0.27 -4.80
C PHE A 197 5.92 0.65 -3.92
N SER A 198 5.29 1.64 -4.51
CA SER A 198 4.42 2.57 -3.79
C SER A 198 3.04 2.51 -4.42
N ASN A 199 2.05 2.03 -3.67
CA ASN A 199 0.67 1.93 -4.14
C ASN A 199 -0.13 3.17 -3.71
N SER A 200 -0.65 3.91 -4.68
CA SER A 200 -1.49 5.08 -4.46
C SER A 200 -2.91 4.68 -4.11
N ASN A 201 -3.57 5.33 -3.16
CA ASN A 201 -5.00 5.25 -2.93
C ASN A 201 -5.56 6.66 -2.74
N GLY A 202 -6.83 6.89 -3.06
CA GLY A 202 -7.41 8.22 -2.90
C GLY A 202 -8.90 8.32 -3.20
N ASN A 203 -9.50 9.45 -2.86
CA ASN A 203 -10.94 9.70 -2.95
C ASN A 203 -11.44 10.04 -4.36
N LYS A 204 -10.52 10.27 -5.31
CA LYS A 204 -10.85 10.45 -6.72
C LYS A 204 -10.91 9.09 -7.45
N LYS A 205 -11.37 9.09 -8.71
CA LYS A 205 -11.31 7.90 -9.58
C LYS A 205 -9.89 7.30 -9.56
N ARG A 206 -9.80 5.98 -9.74
CA ARG A 206 -8.55 5.19 -9.64
C ARG A 206 -7.33 5.87 -10.26
N ILE A 207 -6.22 5.85 -9.53
CA ILE A 207 -4.95 6.50 -9.88
C ILE A 207 -3.88 5.43 -9.91
N GLY A 208 -3.22 5.25 -11.06
CA GLY A 208 -2.33 4.12 -11.26
C GLY A 208 -2.98 2.80 -10.86
N TRP A 209 -2.30 2.02 -10.02
CA TRP A 209 -2.75 0.71 -9.53
C TRP A 209 -3.70 0.78 -8.33
N GLY A 210 -4.09 1.99 -7.93
CA GLY A 210 -4.75 2.29 -6.67
C GLY A 210 -6.22 1.97 -6.54
N ASN A 211 -6.65 1.81 -5.28
CA ASN A 211 -8.05 1.68 -4.92
C ASN A 211 -8.65 3.04 -4.48
N PRO A 212 -9.97 3.23 -4.64
CA PRO A 212 -10.67 4.32 -3.97
C PRO A 212 -10.47 4.23 -2.45
N ALA A 213 -10.19 5.36 -1.81
CA ALA A 213 -9.96 5.48 -0.38
C ALA A 213 -10.49 6.84 0.13
N PRO A 214 -10.77 7.03 1.43
CA PRO A 214 -11.34 8.29 1.93
C PRO A 214 -10.39 9.49 1.79
N TYR A 215 -9.08 9.21 1.76
CA TYR A 215 -8.00 10.18 1.70
C TYR A 215 -6.90 9.75 0.73
N CYS A 216 -6.18 10.73 0.24
CA CYS A 216 -4.96 10.55 -0.53
C CYS A 216 -3.91 9.88 0.34
N SER A 217 -3.52 8.66 -0.03
CA SER A 217 -2.54 7.87 0.74
C SER A 217 -1.65 7.04 -0.16
N VAL A 218 -0.42 6.79 0.28
CA VAL A 218 0.55 5.95 -0.41
C VAL A 218 1.06 4.89 0.53
N ASN A 219 0.75 3.63 0.22
CA ASN A 219 1.35 2.48 0.90
C ASN A 219 2.70 2.20 0.24
N THR A 220 3.80 2.44 0.97
CA THR A 220 5.14 2.04 0.52
C THR A 220 5.30 0.57 0.85
N ILE A 221 5.28 -0.29 -0.17
CA ILE A 221 5.36 -1.74 -0.05
C ILE A 221 6.83 -2.15 -0.02
N THR A 222 7.35 -2.32 1.19
CA THR A 222 8.71 -2.74 1.54
C THR A 222 8.87 -4.26 1.54
N GLY A 223 7.76 -5.00 1.62
CA GLY A 223 7.71 -6.46 1.53
C GLY A 223 7.52 -7.15 2.88
N TYR A 224 7.61 -6.42 4.00
CA TYR A 224 7.40 -6.99 5.33
C TYR A 224 5.94 -7.37 5.61
N TRP A 225 5.01 -6.99 4.74
CA TRP A 225 3.67 -7.55 4.74
C TRP A 225 3.66 -9.08 4.61
N MET A 226 4.65 -9.67 3.94
CA MET A 226 4.69 -11.11 3.65
C MET A 226 4.73 -11.93 4.94
N ASP A 227 5.61 -11.60 5.88
CA ASP A 227 5.78 -12.37 7.12
C ASP A 227 4.47 -12.46 7.91
N GLY A 228 3.80 -11.32 8.11
CA GLY A 228 2.51 -11.28 8.82
C GLY A 228 1.39 -12.00 8.06
N THR A 229 1.35 -11.89 6.73
CA THR A 229 0.35 -12.60 5.91
C THR A 229 0.57 -14.12 5.89
N TYR A 230 1.82 -14.58 5.82
CA TYR A 230 2.13 -16.01 5.88
C TYR A 230 1.89 -16.59 7.28
N ALA A 231 2.10 -15.82 8.35
CA ALA A 231 1.80 -16.25 9.71
C ALA A 231 0.31 -16.66 9.88
N THR A 232 -0.60 -16.03 9.13
CA THR A 232 -2.05 -16.34 9.15
C THR A 232 -2.38 -17.80 8.80
N TYR A 233 -1.52 -18.52 8.07
CA TYR A 233 -1.74 -19.94 7.74
C TYR A 233 -1.80 -20.86 8.96
N THR A 234 -1.15 -20.47 10.05
CA THR A 234 -0.98 -21.32 11.24
C THR A 234 -1.68 -20.71 12.43
N GLU A 235 -2.17 -21.54 13.35
CA GLU A 235 -2.83 -21.03 14.56
C GLU A 235 -1.89 -20.19 15.44
N GLU A 236 -0.65 -20.64 15.59
CA GLU A 236 0.37 -19.91 16.35
C GLU A 236 0.73 -18.56 15.69
N GLY A 237 0.91 -18.56 14.36
CA GLY A 237 1.20 -17.33 13.62
C GLY A 237 0.06 -16.31 13.71
N ARG A 238 -1.20 -16.75 13.69
CA ARG A 238 -2.36 -15.86 13.92
C ARG A 238 -2.31 -15.15 15.27
N LYS A 239 -1.85 -15.82 16.32
CA LYS A 239 -1.74 -15.23 17.66
C LYS A 239 -0.63 -14.16 17.75
N THR A 240 0.35 -14.18 16.85
CA THR A 240 1.57 -13.37 16.97
C THR A 240 1.75 -12.33 15.85
N MET A 241 1.01 -12.42 14.75
CA MET A 241 1.16 -11.51 13.60
C MET A 241 0.73 -10.06 13.89
N ALA A 242 -0.21 -9.86 14.82
CA ALA A 242 -0.60 -8.53 15.28
C ALA A 242 0.48 -7.96 16.19
N ARG A 243 1.23 -6.98 15.67
CA ARG A 243 2.39 -6.40 16.35
C ARG A 243 1.95 -5.27 17.30
N PRO A 244 2.67 -5.06 18.41
CA PRO A 244 2.39 -3.94 19.30
C PRO A 244 2.64 -2.60 18.60
N ALA A 245 2.18 -1.51 19.22
CA ALA A 245 2.49 -0.15 18.79
C ALA A 245 4.01 0.10 18.67
N ILE A 246 4.37 1.00 17.75
CA ILE A 246 5.76 1.43 17.55
C ILE A 246 6.19 2.29 18.74
N LYS A 247 7.26 1.87 19.43
CA LYS A 247 7.76 2.58 20.63
C LYS A 247 8.93 3.52 20.35
N ALA A 248 9.74 3.18 19.35
CA ALA A 248 10.91 3.97 19.03
C ALA A 248 10.51 5.33 18.44
N GLN A 249 11.23 6.37 18.84
CA GLN A 249 11.09 7.69 18.26
C GLN A 249 11.86 7.76 16.93
N TYR A 250 11.13 8.16 15.89
CA TYR A 250 11.67 8.41 14.56
C TYR A 250 11.47 9.89 14.24
N PHE A 251 12.27 10.41 13.31
CA PHE A 251 12.10 11.76 12.78
C PHE A 251 12.11 12.85 13.86
N GLN A 252 13.09 12.80 14.76
CA GLN A 252 13.27 13.80 15.82
C GLN A 252 14.11 15.02 15.40
N GLY A 253 14.66 15.01 14.18
CA GLY A 253 15.42 16.15 13.63
C GLY A 253 14.54 17.19 12.95
N GLU A 254 15.17 18.27 12.50
CA GLU A 254 14.54 19.20 11.56
C GLU A 254 14.63 18.63 10.13
N TYR A 255 13.51 18.66 9.41
CA TYR A 255 13.40 18.12 8.06
C TYR A 255 12.62 19.06 7.16
N GLY A 256 12.63 18.75 5.86
CA GLY A 256 11.88 19.51 4.87
C GLY A 256 12.75 20.54 4.16
N PHE A 257 14.06 20.32 4.09
CA PHE A 257 14.99 21.16 3.32
C PHE A 257 15.24 20.63 1.90
N GLY A 258 14.46 19.65 1.46
CA GLY A 258 14.52 19.09 0.11
C GLY A 258 13.81 19.93 -0.95
N ARG A 259 13.64 19.36 -2.15
CA ARG A 259 12.84 19.93 -3.24
C ARG A 259 11.35 19.59 -3.09
N ASP A 260 10.48 20.49 -3.49
CA ASP A 260 9.02 20.31 -3.44
C ASP A 260 8.37 20.05 -4.81
N TYR A 261 9.18 19.72 -5.82
CA TYR A 261 8.74 19.45 -7.19
C TYR A 261 9.27 18.11 -7.69
N THR A 262 8.58 17.51 -8.66
CA THR A 262 8.98 16.26 -9.33
C THR A 262 9.91 16.51 -10.52
N ARG A 263 10.89 15.63 -10.72
CA ARG A 263 11.88 15.68 -11.82
C ARG A 263 11.39 14.87 -13.03
N TRP A 264 11.99 15.09 -14.19
CA TRP A 264 11.57 14.44 -15.43
C TRP A 264 11.54 12.89 -15.36
N PRO A 265 12.45 12.16 -14.66
CA PRO A 265 12.36 10.71 -14.60
C PRO A 265 11.08 10.24 -13.89
N GLU A 266 10.63 11.00 -12.90
CA GLU A 266 9.46 10.70 -12.07
C GLU A 266 8.17 10.98 -12.87
N LYS A 267 8.17 12.07 -13.64
CA LYS A 267 7.11 12.41 -14.60
C LYS A 267 7.01 11.38 -15.72
N PHE A 268 8.16 10.93 -16.24
CA PHE A 268 8.23 9.87 -17.25
C PHE A 268 7.66 8.56 -16.69
N LEU A 269 8.11 8.14 -15.49
CA LEU A 269 7.61 6.93 -14.84
C LEU A 269 6.10 7.03 -14.54
N ALA A 270 5.60 8.21 -14.18
CA ALA A 270 4.19 8.47 -13.97
C ALA A 270 3.38 8.32 -15.27
N SER A 271 3.81 8.96 -16.37
CA SER A 271 3.16 8.80 -17.68
C SER A 271 3.15 7.34 -18.11
N PHE A 272 4.31 6.68 -18.09
CA PHE A 272 4.44 5.28 -18.44
C PHE A 272 3.54 4.37 -17.58
N THR A 273 3.46 4.65 -16.28
CA THR A 273 2.57 3.90 -15.36
C THR A 273 1.10 4.11 -15.72
N ASP A 274 0.68 5.35 -15.99
CA ASP A 274 -0.71 5.67 -16.34
C ASP A 274 -1.09 5.04 -17.68
N ASP A 275 -0.23 5.12 -18.68
CA ASP A 275 -0.45 4.56 -20.02
C ASP A 275 -0.51 3.03 -19.97
N ARG A 276 0.39 2.39 -19.22
CA ARG A 276 0.36 0.93 -19.00
C ARG A 276 -0.94 0.48 -18.31
N VAL A 277 -1.45 1.28 -17.38
CA VAL A 277 -2.72 1.03 -16.69
C VAL A 277 -3.90 1.20 -17.66
N LYS A 278 -3.94 2.28 -18.42
CA LYS A 278 -4.98 2.54 -19.43
C LYS A 278 -5.01 1.46 -20.52
N ALA A 279 -3.84 1.01 -20.98
CA ALA A 279 -3.70 -0.03 -21.99
C ALA A 279 -4.29 -1.38 -21.56
N ARG A 280 -4.52 -1.62 -20.26
CA ARG A 280 -5.23 -2.82 -19.78
C ARG A 280 -6.74 -2.75 -19.98
N GLY A 281 -7.29 -1.60 -20.33
CA GLY A 281 -8.72 -1.40 -20.56
C GLY A 281 -9.58 -1.93 -19.41
N LEU A 282 -10.67 -2.62 -19.74
CA LEU A 282 -11.64 -3.14 -18.78
C LEU A 282 -11.11 -4.26 -17.88
N LYS A 283 -10.00 -4.93 -18.25
CA LYS A 283 -9.33 -5.90 -17.38
C LYS A 283 -8.83 -5.21 -16.10
N GLY A 284 -8.43 -3.95 -16.23
CA GLY A 284 -8.00 -3.07 -15.15
C GLY A 284 -6.70 -3.52 -14.46
N ASN A 285 -6.54 -3.06 -13.22
CA ASN A 285 -5.21 -2.87 -12.66
C ASN A 285 -4.73 -4.02 -11.76
N MET A 286 -5.61 -4.74 -11.10
CA MET A 286 -5.13 -5.84 -10.25
C MET A 286 -4.66 -7.00 -11.14
N PHE A 287 -3.38 -7.35 -11.05
CA PHE A 287 -2.81 -8.49 -11.79
C PHE A 287 -3.55 -9.81 -11.48
N PHE A 288 -4.19 -9.88 -10.32
CA PHE A 288 -4.78 -11.08 -9.73
C PHE A 288 -6.30 -11.14 -9.84
N VAL A 289 -6.96 -10.06 -10.28
CA VAL A 289 -8.42 -9.98 -10.40
C VAL A 289 -8.80 -9.33 -11.71
N ASP A 290 -9.63 -10.01 -12.49
CA ASP A 290 -10.15 -9.49 -13.75
C ASP A 290 -11.39 -8.64 -13.48
N ASN A 291 -11.28 -7.32 -13.67
CA ASN A 291 -12.41 -6.41 -13.44
C ASN A 291 -13.61 -6.73 -14.34
N ARG A 292 -13.42 -7.35 -15.51
CA ARG A 292 -14.53 -7.72 -16.40
C ARG A 292 -15.47 -8.72 -15.72
N LYS A 293 -14.89 -9.73 -15.04
CA LYS A 293 -15.65 -10.70 -14.27
C LYS A 293 -16.36 -10.06 -13.09
N LEU A 294 -15.67 -9.16 -12.39
CA LEU A 294 -16.26 -8.44 -11.27
C LEU A 294 -17.47 -7.58 -11.71
N LEU A 295 -17.41 -6.99 -12.90
CA LEU A 295 -18.52 -6.23 -13.48
C LEU A 295 -19.70 -7.12 -13.87
N GLN A 296 -19.46 -8.40 -14.13
CA GLN A 296 -20.47 -9.43 -14.37
C GLN A 296 -20.99 -10.08 -13.07
N GLY A 297 -20.62 -9.55 -11.90
CA GLY A 297 -21.10 -10.04 -10.60
C GLY A 297 -20.25 -11.14 -9.96
N TYR A 298 -19.11 -11.52 -10.55
CA TYR A 298 -18.21 -12.50 -9.94
C TYR A 298 -17.72 -12.03 -8.57
N LYS A 299 -17.74 -12.96 -7.61
CA LYS A 299 -17.16 -12.82 -6.28
C LYS A 299 -16.35 -14.06 -5.95
N PHE A 300 -15.26 -13.88 -5.23
CA PHE A 300 -14.49 -14.98 -4.66
C PHE A 300 -15.29 -15.58 -3.52
N ASN A 301 -15.64 -16.85 -3.62
CA ASN A 301 -16.20 -17.62 -2.51
C ASN A 301 -15.04 -18.05 -1.58
N PRO A 302 -14.99 -17.61 -0.32
CA PRO A 302 -13.90 -17.95 0.59
C PRO A 302 -13.86 -19.44 0.97
N GLU A 303 -14.98 -20.17 0.84
CA GLU A 303 -15.09 -21.62 1.11
C GLU A 303 -14.53 -22.46 -0.04
N ALA A 304 -14.70 -21.98 -1.28
CA ALA A 304 -14.41 -22.70 -2.52
C ALA A 304 -13.50 -21.87 -3.44
N LEU A 305 -12.28 -21.61 -2.98
CA LEU A 305 -11.30 -20.86 -3.77
C LEU A 305 -10.75 -21.71 -4.91
N PRO A 306 -10.67 -21.17 -6.14
CA PRO A 306 -10.25 -21.97 -7.27
C PRO A 306 -8.76 -22.31 -7.20
N ASN A 307 -8.45 -23.57 -7.47
CA ASN A 307 -7.09 -24.10 -7.50
C ASN A 307 -6.36 -23.69 -8.80
N ILE A 308 -5.06 -23.99 -8.88
CA ILE A 308 -4.25 -23.58 -10.04
C ILE A 308 -4.77 -24.17 -11.36
N THR A 309 -5.23 -25.43 -11.36
CA THR A 309 -5.75 -26.11 -12.54
C THR A 309 -7.02 -25.46 -13.05
N GLU A 310 -7.97 -25.18 -12.15
CA GLU A 310 -9.23 -24.49 -12.47
C GLU A 310 -8.97 -23.10 -13.07
N ARG A 311 -8.01 -22.35 -12.50
CA ARG A 311 -7.63 -21.03 -13.01
C ARG A 311 -6.94 -21.08 -14.37
N LEU A 312 -6.13 -22.11 -14.63
CA LEU A 312 -5.49 -22.31 -15.94
C LEU A 312 -6.52 -22.66 -17.02
N ILE A 313 -7.43 -23.60 -16.72
CA ILE A 313 -8.55 -23.96 -17.62
C ILE A 313 -9.40 -22.73 -17.92
N GLU A 314 -9.76 -21.96 -16.88
CA GLU A 314 -10.54 -20.74 -17.03
C GLU A 314 -9.85 -19.72 -17.95
N LYS A 315 -8.54 -19.50 -17.79
CA LYS A 315 -7.77 -18.60 -18.67
C LYS A 315 -7.74 -19.09 -20.12
N MET A 316 -7.49 -20.38 -20.34
CA MET A 316 -7.46 -20.97 -21.68
C MET A 316 -8.81 -20.87 -22.38
N ASN A 317 -9.91 -21.04 -21.64
CA ASN A 317 -11.26 -20.92 -22.18
C ASN A 317 -11.61 -19.46 -22.51
N LEU A 318 -11.24 -18.50 -21.66
CA LEU A 318 -11.45 -17.07 -21.94
C LEU A 318 -10.71 -16.59 -23.20
N GLU A 319 -9.51 -17.12 -23.46
CA GLU A 319 -8.76 -16.82 -24.70
C GLU A 319 -9.41 -17.46 -25.94
N ARG A 320 -10.09 -18.60 -25.80
CA ARG A 320 -10.88 -19.19 -26.89
C ARG A 320 -12.11 -18.36 -27.23
N PHE A 321 -12.86 -17.87 -26.23
CA PHE A 321 -14.02 -17.02 -26.47
C PHE A 321 -13.64 -15.65 -27.05
N ALA A 322 -12.52 -15.06 -26.61
CA ALA A 322 -12.04 -13.77 -27.14
C ALA A 322 -11.46 -13.84 -28.57
N LYS A 323 -11.23 -15.04 -29.11
CA LYS A 323 -10.81 -15.25 -30.51
C LYS A 323 -11.97 -15.52 -31.46
N ILE A 324 -13.18 -15.71 -30.94
CA ILE A 324 -14.40 -16.03 -31.72
C ILE A 324 -15.33 -14.81 -31.80
N SER A 325 -15.13 -13.80 -30.95
CA SER A 325 -15.69 -12.45 -31.05
C SER A 325 -14.75 -11.50 -31.77
#